data_AF-A0A3C1E428-F1
#
_entry.id   AF-A0A3C1E428-F1
#
_cell.length_a   1.000
_cell.length_b   1.000
_cell.length_c   1.000
_cell.angle_alpha   90.00
_cell.angle_beta   90.00
_cell.angle_gamma   90.00
#
_symmetry.space_group_name_H-M   'P 1'
#
loop_
_entity.id
_entity.type
_entity.pdbx_description
1 polymer ?
#
loop_
_entity_poly.entity_id
_entity_poly.type
_entity_poly.pdbx_seq_one_letter_code
_entity_poly.pdbx_strand_id
1 'polypeptide(L)'
;MKKKIFASIVLAGMMAVGVPTMASAEASVLIIEQESQRITVSVSGSVLRVSGADGEVLHIYNVTGVRVMSIKVDGYEKSYTLNLPKGCYIVKIGKTVRKITIR
;
A
#
# COMPACT_ATOMS: atom_id res chain seq x y z
N MET A 1 20.12 40.55 -67.33
CA MET A 1 19.18 39.46 -66.97
C MET A 1 19.75 38.43 -65.99
N LYS A 2 21.09 38.28 -65.86
CA LYS A 2 21.75 37.28 -64.99
C LYS A 2 21.62 37.53 -63.47
N LYS A 3 21.46 38.79 -63.03
CA LYS A 3 21.27 39.15 -61.60
C LYS A 3 19.94 38.69 -61.00
N LYS A 4 18.87 38.62 -61.81
CA LYS A 4 17.54 38.15 -61.38
C LYS A 4 17.50 36.64 -61.16
N ILE A 5 18.31 35.89 -61.91
CA ILE A 5 18.45 34.43 -61.80
C ILE A 5 19.20 34.05 -60.51
N PHE A 6 20.23 34.81 -60.14
CA PHE A 6 20.93 34.62 -58.86
C PHE A 6 20.02 34.92 -57.66
N ALA A 7 19.21 35.99 -57.72
CA ALA A 7 18.27 36.33 -56.66
C ALA A 7 17.18 35.25 -56.45
N SER A 8 16.70 34.62 -57.53
CA SER A 8 15.72 33.53 -57.43
C SER A 8 16.30 32.23 -56.85
N ILE A 9 17.58 31.94 -57.09
CA ILE A 9 18.25 30.75 -56.52
C ILE A 9 18.48 30.92 -55.02
N VAL A 10 18.79 32.13 -54.56
CA VAL A 10 18.99 32.43 -53.12
C VAL A 10 17.66 32.36 -52.36
N LEU A 11 16.55 32.82 -52.94
CA LEU A 11 15.24 32.76 -52.29
C LEU A 11 14.68 31.33 -52.16
N ALA A 12 14.98 30.44 -53.13
CA ALA A 12 14.59 29.04 -53.08
C ALA A 12 15.35 28.23 -52.01
N GLY A 13 16.58 28.63 -51.67
CA GLY A 13 17.39 27.97 -50.63
C GLY A 13 16.89 28.19 -49.19
N MET A 14 16.11 29.25 -48.95
CA MET A 14 15.68 29.62 -47.60
C MET A 14 14.45 28.84 -47.10
N MET A 15 13.77 28.06 -47.96
CA MET A 15 12.60 27.27 -47.58
C MET A 15 12.93 25.83 -47.13
N ALA A 16 14.20 25.45 -47.08
CA ALA A 16 14.59 24.06 -46.80
C ALA A 16 14.90 23.74 -45.32
N VAL A 17 14.67 24.65 -44.37
CA VAL A 17 15.05 24.44 -42.96
C VAL A 17 13.84 24.58 -42.04
N GLY A 18 13.04 23.51 -41.95
CA GLY A 18 12.02 23.33 -40.94
C GLY A 18 12.04 21.89 -40.44
N VAL A 19 12.66 21.66 -39.27
CA VAL A 19 12.59 20.36 -38.60
C VAL A 19 11.48 20.39 -37.54
N PRO A 20 10.55 19.42 -37.51
CA PRO A 20 9.56 19.34 -36.44
C PRO A 20 10.24 18.87 -35.15
N THR A 21 10.07 19.61 -34.06
CA THR A 21 10.46 19.15 -32.73
C THR A 21 9.32 18.29 -32.16
N MET A 22 9.61 17.03 -31.85
CA MET A 22 8.64 16.16 -31.19
C MET A 22 8.67 16.46 -29.68
N ALA A 23 7.60 17.04 -29.16
CA ALA A 23 7.38 17.13 -27.72
C ALA A 23 6.85 15.78 -27.22
N SER A 24 7.60 15.12 -26.33
CA SER A 24 7.13 13.93 -25.61
C SER A 24 6.64 14.34 -24.23
N ALA A 25 5.40 13.98 -23.90
CA ALA A 25 4.87 14.14 -22.55
C ALA A 25 5.27 12.92 -21.71
N GLU A 26 6.16 13.12 -20.75
CA GLU A 26 6.55 12.07 -19.81
C GLU A 26 5.42 11.90 -18.79
N ALA A 27 4.72 10.76 -18.86
CA ALA A 27 3.67 10.44 -17.90
C ALA A 27 4.28 10.23 -16.52
N SER A 28 4.11 11.22 -15.63
CA SER A 28 4.46 11.07 -14.22
C SER A 28 3.50 10.07 -13.57
N VAL A 29 4.00 8.86 -13.30
CA VAL A 29 3.27 7.86 -12.52
C VAL A 29 3.20 8.37 -11.08
N LEU A 30 2.06 8.91 -10.66
CA LEU A 30 1.76 9.16 -9.25
C LEU A 30 1.66 7.80 -8.55
N ILE A 31 2.71 7.43 -7.81
CA ILE A 31 2.63 6.36 -6.82
C ILE A 31 1.82 6.92 -5.65
N ILE A 32 0.51 6.68 -5.66
CA ILE A 32 -0.34 6.92 -4.49
C ILE A 32 0.01 5.81 -3.50
N GLU A 33 0.80 6.12 -2.48
CA GLU A 33 0.92 5.24 -1.31
C GLU A 33 -0.46 5.14 -0.66
N GLN A 34 -1.19 4.07 -0.97
CA GLN A 34 -2.43 3.76 -0.30
C GLN A 34 -2.10 3.53 1.17
N GLU A 35 -2.53 4.44 2.04
CA GLU A 35 -2.42 4.33 3.49
C GLU A 35 -3.18 3.07 3.93
N SER A 36 -2.49 1.93 3.95
CA SER A 36 -3.09 0.66 4.34
C SER A 36 -3.52 0.80 5.79
N GLN A 37 -4.82 0.66 6.04
CA GLN A 37 -5.39 0.69 7.39
C GLN A 37 -4.55 -0.21 8.31
N ARG A 38 -3.86 0.42 9.28
CA ARG A 38 -2.89 -0.28 10.12
C ARG A 38 -3.62 -1.02 11.24
N ILE A 39 -3.67 -2.35 11.14
CA ILE A 39 -4.22 -3.20 12.21
C ILE A 39 -3.41 -3.00 13.50
N THR A 40 -4.09 -2.65 14.58
CA THR A 40 -3.49 -2.49 15.90
C THR A 40 -4.01 -3.55 16.85
N VAL A 41 -3.12 -4.07 17.70
CA VAL A 41 -3.41 -5.15 18.66
C VAL A 41 -2.73 -4.80 19.98
N SER A 42 -3.48 -4.80 21.07
CA SER A 42 -2.97 -4.57 22.42
C SER A 42 -3.63 -5.52 23.43
N VAL A 43 -2.94 -5.81 24.53
CA VAL A 43 -3.45 -6.69 25.59
C VAL A 43 -3.33 -5.99 26.94
N SER A 44 -4.42 -6.03 27.71
CA SER A 44 -4.48 -5.57 29.09
C SER A 44 -5.12 -6.66 29.95
N GLY A 45 -4.33 -7.29 30.83
CA GLY A 45 -4.76 -8.47 31.58
C GLY A 45 -5.10 -9.64 30.64
N SER A 46 -6.36 -10.06 30.66
CA SER A 46 -6.93 -11.07 29.75
C SER A 46 -7.71 -10.46 28.57
N VAL A 47 -7.74 -9.13 28.41
CA VAL A 47 -8.53 -8.47 27.36
C VAL A 47 -7.64 -8.11 26.18
N LEU A 48 -7.98 -8.62 25.00
CA LEU A 48 -7.34 -8.32 23.72
C LEU A 48 -8.15 -7.24 22.99
N ARG A 49 -7.53 -6.07 22.76
CA ARG A 49 -8.07 -4.98 21.95
C ARG A 49 -7.52 -5.04 20.53
N VAL A 50 -8.41 -4.90 19.56
CA VAL A 50 -8.11 -4.95 18.13
C VAL A 50 -8.77 -3.77 17.42
N SER A 51 -8.00 -3.09 16.59
CA SER A 51 -8.42 -1.90 15.85
C SER A 51 -8.07 -2.03 14.37
N GLY A 52 -8.93 -1.56 13.48
CA GLY A 52 -8.67 -1.51 12.03
C GLY A 52 -8.64 -2.88 11.35
N ALA A 53 -9.33 -3.87 11.91
CA ALA A 53 -9.38 -5.24 11.39
C ALA A 53 -10.80 -5.71 11.05
N ASP A 54 -11.70 -4.79 10.71
CA ASP A 54 -13.09 -5.14 10.40
C ASP A 54 -13.17 -6.13 9.23
N GLY A 55 -13.98 -7.17 9.38
CA GLY A 55 -14.14 -8.24 8.39
C GLY A 55 -13.02 -9.29 8.38
N GLU A 56 -11.87 -9.04 9.02
CA GLU A 56 -10.78 -10.01 9.12
C GLU A 56 -11.07 -11.10 10.17
N VAL A 57 -10.39 -12.24 10.02
CA VAL A 57 -10.47 -13.33 11.00
C VAL A 57 -9.28 -13.28 11.94
N LEU A 58 -9.59 -13.15 13.23
CA LEU A 58 -8.64 -13.24 14.32
C LEU A 58 -8.38 -14.70 14.70
N HIS A 59 -7.12 -15.09 14.68
CA HIS A 59 -6.65 -16.39 15.15
C HIS A 59 -5.68 -16.22 16.31
N ILE A 60 -5.82 -17.07 17.34
CA ILE A 60 -4.84 -17.17 18.42
C ILE A 60 -4.24 -18.57 18.41
N TYR A 61 -2.92 -18.64 18.47
CA TYR A 61 -2.14 -19.87 18.55
C TYR A 61 -1.35 -19.92 19.86
N ASN A 62 -1.19 -21.11 20.40
CA ASN A 62 -0.22 -21.34 21.47
C ASN A 62 1.22 -21.40 20.90
N VAL A 63 2.23 -21.52 21.77
CA VAL A 63 3.65 -21.58 21.37
C VAL A 63 4.00 -22.81 20.52
N THR A 64 3.21 -23.88 20.58
CA THR A 64 3.41 -25.08 19.75
C THR A 64 2.73 -24.97 18.38
N GLY A 65 2.11 -23.84 18.06
CA GLY A 65 1.44 -23.60 16.77
C GLY A 65 0.01 -24.15 16.67
N VAL A 66 -0.58 -24.65 17.76
CA VAL A 66 -1.98 -25.09 17.79
C VAL A 66 -2.89 -23.88 17.92
N ARG A 67 -3.89 -23.78 17.04
CA ARG A 67 -4.91 -22.73 17.08
C ARG A 67 -5.90 -22.98 18.20
N VAL A 68 -5.97 -22.06 19.16
CA VAL A 68 -6.83 -22.14 20.35
C VAL A 68 -8.06 -21.23 20.25
N MET A 69 -8.08 -20.29 19.30
CA MET A 69 -9.22 -19.39 19.09
C MET A 69 -9.32 -18.95 17.62
N SER A 70 -10.55 -18.76 17.13
CA SER A 70 -10.84 -18.25 15.79
C SER A 70 -12.13 -17.45 15.81
N ILE A 71 -12.07 -16.14 15.58
CA ILE A 71 -13.22 -15.23 15.68
C ILE A 71 -13.18 -14.24 14.52
N LYS A 72 -14.33 -13.99 13.87
CA LYS A 72 -14.44 -12.91 12.88
C LYS A 72 -14.55 -11.58 13.62
N VAL A 73 -13.72 -10.61 13.25
CA VAL A 73 -13.82 -9.25 13.76
C VAL A 73 -14.96 -8.55 13.03
N ASP A 74 -15.94 -8.08 13.79
CA ASP A 74 -17.14 -7.41 13.28
C ASP A 74 -17.19 -6.00 13.86
N GLY A 75 -16.64 -5.05 13.13
CA GLY A 75 -16.47 -3.64 13.51
C GLY A 75 -15.02 -3.18 13.61
N TYR A 76 -14.82 -1.86 13.54
CA TYR A 76 -13.50 -1.23 13.51
C TYR A 76 -12.68 -1.39 14.80
N GLU A 77 -13.33 -1.32 15.96
CA GLU A 77 -12.71 -1.44 17.30
C GLU A 77 -13.45 -2.49 18.11
N LYS A 78 -12.74 -3.55 18.51
CA LYS A 78 -13.31 -4.69 19.25
C LYS A 78 -12.40 -5.11 20.39
N SER A 79 -13.01 -5.58 21.47
CA SER A 79 -12.33 -6.12 22.64
C SER A 79 -12.82 -7.54 22.90
N TYR A 80 -11.89 -8.46 23.16
CA TYR A 80 -12.16 -9.87 23.41
C TYR A 80 -11.59 -10.27 24.76
N THR A 81 -12.43 -10.78 25.66
CA THR A 81 -11.97 -11.39 26.91
C THR A 81 -11.44 -12.79 26.60
N LEU A 82 -10.14 -12.98 26.77
CA LEU A 82 -9.43 -14.23 26.52
C LEU A 82 -9.44 -15.10 27.77
N ASN A 83 -10.20 -16.19 27.74
CA ASN A 83 -10.14 -17.23 28.76
C ASN A 83 -9.01 -18.22 28.47
N LEU A 84 -7.78 -17.72 28.42
CA LEU A 84 -6.57 -18.50 28.15
C LEU A 84 -5.71 -18.58 29.41
N PRO A 85 -5.05 -19.72 29.69
CA PRO A 85 -4.05 -19.80 30.77
C PRO A 85 -2.93 -18.78 30.60
N LYS A 86 -2.29 -18.40 31.71
CA LYS A 86 -1.12 -17.52 31.70
C LYS A 86 -0.03 -18.09 30.81
N GLY A 87 0.60 -17.24 30.00
CA GLY A 87 1.62 -17.66 29.05
C GLY A 87 1.70 -16.79 27.81
N CYS A 88 2.49 -17.26 26.84
CA CYS A 88 2.72 -16.58 25.57
C CYS A 88 1.85 -17.18 24.47
N TYR A 89 1.32 -16.31 23.62
CA TYR A 89 0.48 -16.69 22.48
C TYR A 89 0.83 -15.85 21.26
N ILE A 90 0.38 -16.31 20.11
CA ILE A 90 0.55 -15.64 18.82
C ILE A 90 -0.84 -15.24 18.33
N VAL A 91 -1.07 -13.94 18.15
CA VAL A 91 -2.27 -13.41 17.51
C VAL A 91 -1.95 -13.17 16.04
N LYS A 92 -2.82 -13.65 15.15
CA LYS A 92 -2.76 -13.41 13.70
C LYS A 92 -4.09 -12.88 13.20
N ILE A 93 -4.05 -11.77 12.46
CA ILE A 93 -5.21 -11.10 11.86
C ILE A 93 -4.78 -10.56 10.49
N GLY A 94 -5.36 -11.06 9.41
CA GLY A 94 -4.88 -10.80 8.06
C GLY A 94 -3.37 -11.08 7.92
N LYS A 95 -2.60 -10.05 7.53
CA LYS A 95 -1.13 -10.10 7.43
C LYS A 95 -0.40 -9.76 8.73
N THR A 96 -1.11 -9.29 9.75
CA THR A 96 -0.54 -8.85 11.03
C THR A 96 -0.38 -10.03 11.97
N VAL A 97 0.83 -10.21 12.50
CA VAL A 97 1.15 -11.25 13.50
C VAL A 97 1.88 -10.61 14.69
N ARG A 98 1.45 -10.91 15.92
CA ARG A 98 2.04 -10.38 17.15
C ARG A 98 2.12 -11.44 18.25
N LYS A 99 3.23 -11.45 18.98
CA LYS A 99 3.33 -12.15 20.27
C LYS A 99 2.56 -11.36 21.32
N ILE A 100 1.73 -12.05 22.09
CA ILE A 100 1.08 -11.50 23.28
C ILE A 100 1.41 -12.35 24.51
N THR A 101 1.29 -11.75 25.70
CA THR A 101 1.50 -12.43 26.97
C THR A 101 0.29 -12.19 27.86
N ILE A 102 -0.34 -13.28 28.32
CA ILE A 102 -1.40 -13.25 29.33
C ILE A 102 -0.72 -13.39 30.70
N ARG A 103 -0.91 -12.39 31.56
CA ARG A 103 -0.25 -12.28 32.88
C ARG A 103 -1.02 -12.95 34.02
#